data_AF-A0A8J2L2Y3-F1
#
_entry.id   AF-A0A8J2L2Y3-F1
#
_cell.length_a   1.000
_cell.length_b   1.000
_cell.length_c   1.000
_cell.angle_alpha   90.00
_cell.angle_beta   90.00
_cell.angle_gamma   90.00
#
_symmetry.space_group_name_H-M   'P 1'
#
loop_
_entity.id
_entity.type
_entity.pdbx_description
1 polymer ?
#
loop_
_entity_poly.entity_id
_entity_poly.type
_entity_poly.pdbx_seq_one_letter_code
_entity_poly.pdbx_strand_id
1 'polypeptide(L)'
;EKVEVTAAEYTTYRQLIEAGFPVVFAVFVGPWTDKYGTKLPMLLAMFGFLFSAGFYLFFSLYPDAPPSAILLCAIPSALTGGMITIVICVFSFIASHSTEKNRSLRIAMMEGVWWLGSPIGLILGAEIKLHMGTSW
;
A
#
# COMPACT_ATOMS: atom_id res chain seq x y z
N GLU A 1 -9.90 25.75 -7.19
CA GLU A 1 -10.95 25.27 -8.13
C GLU A 1 -10.42 24.48 -9.34
N LYS A 2 -9.97 25.05 -10.47
CA LYS A 2 -9.51 24.23 -11.63
C LYS A 2 -8.34 23.27 -11.32
N VAL A 3 -7.41 23.69 -10.47
CA VAL A 3 -6.26 22.85 -10.05
C VAL A 3 -6.69 21.72 -9.11
N GLU A 4 -7.64 21.98 -8.21
CA GLU A 4 -8.19 20.95 -7.32
C GLU A 4 -9.01 19.90 -8.07
N VAL A 5 -9.83 20.32 -9.04
CA VAL A 5 -10.62 19.40 -9.87
C VAL A 5 -9.69 18.51 -10.70
N THR A 6 -8.65 19.10 -11.28
CA THR A 6 -7.64 18.36 -12.05
C THR A 6 -6.88 17.36 -11.16
N ALA A 7 -6.46 17.77 -9.95
CA ALA A 7 -5.79 16.88 -8.99
C ALA A 7 -6.70 15.74 -8.49
N ALA A 8 -7.99 16.03 -8.30
CA ALA A 8 -8.99 15.04 -7.90
C ALA A 8 -9.16 13.97 -8.99
N GLU A 9 -9.29 14.37 -10.26
CA GLU A 9 -9.37 13.43 -11.38
C GLU A 9 -8.16 12.50 -11.43
N TYR A 10 -6.93 13.04 -11.33
CA TYR A 10 -5.71 12.21 -11.30
C TYR A 10 -5.66 11.27 -10.09
N THR A 11 -6.18 11.70 -8.94
CA THR A 11 -6.27 10.85 -7.75
C THR A 11 -7.26 9.70 -7.96
N THR A 12 -8.40 9.96 -8.61
CA THR A 12 -9.38 8.92 -8.96
C THR A 12 -8.80 7.91 -9.95
N TYR A 13 -8.10 8.36 -11.00
CA TYR A 13 -7.43 7.46 -11.94
C TYR A 13 -6.35 6.60 -11.26
N ARG A 14 -5.59 7.19 -10.34
CA ARG A 14 -4.61 6.45 -9.54
C ARG A 14 -5.29 5.34 -8.73
N GLN A 15 -6.38 5.64 -8.02
CA GLN A 15 -7.11 4.65 -7.22
C GLN A 15 -7.64 3.51 -8.09
N LEU A 16 -8.12 3.81 -9.30
CA LEU A 16 -8.54 2.80 -10.28
C LEU A 16 -7.41 1.85 -10.67
N ILE A 17 -6.20 2.39 -10.89
CA ILE A 17 -5.01 1.58 -11.23
C ILE A 17 -4.53 0.77 -10.02
N GLU A 18 -4.45 1.40 -8.84
CA GLU A 18 -4.06 0.74 -7.58
C GLU A 18 -5.08 -0.29 -7.09
N ALA A 19 -6.33 -0.25 -7.55
CA ALA A 19 -7.33 -1.28 -7.26
C ALA A 19 -7.38 -2.35 -8.36
N GLY A 20 -7.41 -1.97 -9.64
CA GLY A 20 -7.67 -2.88 -10.75
C GLY A 20 -6.54 -3.89 -11.00
N PHE A 21 -5.30 -3.43 -11.11
CA PHE A 21 -4.15 -4.29 -11.38
C PHE A 21 -3.88 -5.32 -10.28
N PRO A 22 -3.84 -4.94 -8.99
CA PRO A 22 -3.57 -5.91 -7.94
C PRO A 22 -4.72 -6.89 -7.71
N VAL A 23 -5.95 -6.62 -8.13
CA VAL A 23 -7.03 -7.63 -8.13
C VAL A 23 -6.72 -8.76 -9.11
N VAL A 24 -6.30 -8.41 -10.34
CA VAL A 24 -5.88 -9.42 -11.33
C VAL A 24 -4.69 -10.21 -10.80
N PHE A 25 -3.71 -9.53 -10.20
CA PHE A 25 -2.55 -10.17 -9.60
C PHE A 25 -2.91 -11.07 -8.41
N ALA A 26 -3.85 -10.66 -7.56
CA ALA A 26 -4.31 -11.40 -6.39
C ALA A 26 -4.92 -12.76 -6.76
N VAL A 27 -5.60 -12.87 -7.91
CA VAL A 27 -6.13 -14.15 -8.42
C VAL A 27 -5.01 -15.16 -8.71
N PHE A 28 -3.84 -14.71 -9.16
CA PHE A 28 -2.67 -15.56 -9.36
C PHE A 28 -1.92 -15.85 -8.06
N VAL A 29 -1.89 -14.87 -7.15
CA VAL A 29 -1.22 -15.01 -5.86
C VAL A 29 -1.95 -15.99 -4.94
N GLY A 30 -3.27 -16.09 -4.99
CA GLY A 30 -4.05 -17.05 -4.19
C GLY A 30 -3.52 -18.48 -4.30
N PRO A 31 -3.56 -19.11 -5.50
CA PRO A 31 -3.00 -20.45 -5.72
C PRO A 31 -1.50 -20.56 -5.41
N TRP A 32 -0.74 -19.49 -5.61
CA TRP A 32 0.68 -19.45 -5.26
C TRP A 32 0.90 -19.57 -3.76
N THR A 33 0.12 -18.83 -2.96
CA THR A 33 0.23 -18.84 -1.50
C THR A 33 -0.11 -20.20 -0.91
N ASP A 34 -1.07 -20.92 -1.51
CA ASP A 34 -1.44 -22.27 -1.09
C ASP A 34 -0.35 -23.31 -1.40
N LYS A 35 0.35 -23.16 -2.53
CA LYS A 35 1.34 -24.15 -2.99
C LYS A 35 2.77 -23.89 -2.52
N TYR A 36 3.20 -22.63 -2.48
CA TYR A 36 4.58 -22.22 -2.18
C TYR A 36 4.72 -21.46 -0.86
N GLY A 37 3.61 -21.20 -0.17
CA GLY A 37 3.56 -20.47 1.08
C GLY A 37 3.49 -18.94 0.90
N THR A 38 3.19 -18.24 2.00
CA THR A 38 2.87 -16.81 2.01
C THR A 38 4.07 -15.87 2.07
N LYS A 39 5.26 -16.38 2.43
CA LYS A 39 6.45 -15.54 2.69
C LYS A 39 6.98 -14.82 1.44
N LEU A 40 7.10 -15.54 0.32
CA LEU A 40 7.60 -14.98 -0.95
C LEU A 40 6.71 -13.87 -1.53
N PRO A 41 5.39 -14.08 -1.72
CA PRO A 41 4.51 -13.04 -2.26
C PRO A 41 4.41 -11.83 -1.32
N MET A 42 4.46 -12.04 0.00
CA MET A 42 4.50 -10.93 0.96
C MET A 42 5.77 -10.08 0.80
N LEU A 43 6.94 -10.73 0.65
CA LEU A 43 8.22 -10.04 0.47
C LEU A 43 8.25 -9.25 -0.85
N LEU A 44 7.75 -9.83 -1.94
CA LEU A 44 7.62 -9.16 -3.24
C LEU A 44 6.73 -7.91 -3.16
N ALA A 45 5.57 -8.02 -2.51
CA ALA A 45 4.68 -6.87 -2.32
C ALA A 45 5.34 -5.77 -1.48
N MET A 46 6.07 -6.13 -0.42
CA MET A 46 6.83 -5.16 0.40
C MET A 46 7.92 -4.46 -0.41
N PHE A 47 8.64 -5.18 -1.27
CA PHE A 47 9.64 -4.57 -2.15
C PHE A 47 9.03 -3.57 -3.14
N GLY A 48 7.85 -3.87 -3.70
CA GLY A 48 7.15 -2.93 -4.58
C GLY A 48 6.66 -1.68 -3.86
N PHE A 49 6.20 -1.81 -2.61
CA PHE A 49 5.89 -0.65 -1.76
C PHE A 49 7.12 0.19 -1.45
N LEU A 50 8.25 -0.43 -1.15
CA LEU A 50 9.50 0.28 -0.88
C LEU A 50 9.98 1.07 -2.10
N PHE A 51 9.90 0.46 -3.30
CA PHE A 51 10.20 1.14 -4.56
C PHE A 51 9.24 2.30 -4.82
N SER A 52 7.93 2.09 -4.63
CA SER A 52 6.91 3.13 -4.79
C SER A 52 7.16 4.30 -3.83
N ALA A 53 7.47 4.02 -2.56
CA ALA A 53 7.83 5.05 -1.58
C ALA A 53 9.11 5.81 -1.97
N GLY A 54 10.12 5.11 -2.51
CA GLY A 54 11.32 5.73 -3.06
C GLY A 54 11.01 6.69 -4.21
N PHE A 55 10.11 6.30 -5.12
CA PHE A 55 9.65 7.20 -6.18
C PHE A 55 8.89 8.41 -5.61
N TYR A 56 8.02 8.22 -4.61
CA TYR A 56 7.37 9.35 -3.93
C TYR A 56 8.36 10.34 -3.33
N LEU A 57 9.39 9.84 -2.64
CA LEU A 57 10.44 10.70 -2.08
C LEU A 57 11.22 11.42 -3.18
N PHE A 58 11.56 10.73 -4.27
CA PHE A 58 12.27 11.31 -5.39
C PHE A 58 11.46 12.44 -6.05
N PHE A 59 10.20 12.20 -6.39
CA PHE A 59 9.34 13.23 -6.98
C PHE A 59 9.00 14.35 -6.00
N SER A 60 8.98 14.08 -4.69
CA SER A 60 8.80 15.12 -3.67
C SER A 60 9.94 16.15 -3.66
N LEU A 61 11.13 15.82 -4.18
CA LEU A 61 12.26 16.75 -4.30
C LEU A 61 12.19 17.62 -5.56
N TYR A 62 11.29 17.31 -6.50
CA TYR A 62 11.13 18.03 -7.78
C TYR A 62 9.74 18.68 -7.87
N PRO A 63 9.58 19.96 -7.46
CA PRO A 63 8.28 20.64 -7.45
C PRO A 63 7.66 20.89 -8.84
N ASP A 64 8.44 20.81 -9.93
CA ASP A 64 7.96 20.99 -11.31
C ASP A 64 7.45 19.69 -11.97
N ALA A 65 7.37 18.58 -11.22
CA ALA A 65 6.97 17.30 -11.80
C ALA A 65 5.49 17.31 -12.23
N PRO A 66 5.16 16.82 -13.44
CA PRO A 66 3.79 16.76 -13.91
C PRO A 66 2.96 15.78 -13.07
N PRO A 67 1.63 15.99 -12.92
CA PRO A 67 0.74 15.12 -12.13
C PRO A 67 0.78 13.63 -12.55
N SER A 68 1.16 13.35 -13.79
CA SER A 68 1.39 12.00 -14.31
C SER A 68 2.51 11.24 -13.60
N ALA A 69 3.44 11.93 -12.94
CA ALA A 69 4.49 11.30 -12.14
C ALA A 69 3.93 10.45 -10.98
N ILE A 70 2.79 10.85 -10.41
CA ILE A 70 2.12 10.11 -9.34
C ILE A 70 1.60 8.75 -9.86
N LEU A 71 1.20 8.68 -11.13
CA LEU A 71 0.78 7.43 -11.76
C LEU A 71 1.99 6.49 -11.92
N LEU A 72 3.16 7.02 -12.30
CA LEU A 72 4.40 6.23 -12.39
C LEU A 72 4.82 5.65 -11.04
N CYS A 73 4.64 6.40 -9.94
CA CYS A 73 4.92 5.90 -8.59
C CYS A 73 4.02 4.73 -8.18
N ALA A 74 2.80 4.65 -8.71
CA ALA A 74 1.83 3.61 -8.38
C ALA A 74 2.03 2.32 -9.21
N ILE A 75 2.75 2.37 -10.33
CA ILE A 75 2.99 1.19 -11.18
C ILE A 75 3.76 0.08 -10.45
N PRO A 76 4.89 0.36 -9.76
CA PRO A 76 5.64 -0.67 -9.06
C PRO A 76 4.81 -1.37 -7.98
N SER A 77 4.03 -0.63 -7.19
CA SER A 77 3.20 -1.21 -6.13
C SER A 77 2.04 -2.03 -6.71
N ALA A 78 1.42 -1.56 -7.79
CA ALA A 78 0.36 -2.28 -8.51
C ALA A 78 0.86 -3.59 -9.13
N LEU A 79 2.06 -3.58 -9.74
CA LEU A 79 2.64 -4.74 -10.42
C LEU A 79 3.05 -5.86 -9.45
N THR A 80 3.51 -5.50 -8.25
CA THR A 80 3.89 -6.48 -7.21
C THR A 80 2.71 -7.00 -6.39
N GLY A 81 1.48 -6.64 -6.76
CA GLY A 81 0.26 -7.14 -6.12
C GLY A 81 -0.36 -6.24 -5.05
N GLY A 82 0.22 -5.06 -4.81
CA GLY A 82 -0.37 -3.99 -4.00
C GLY A 82 -0.74 -4.39 -2.57
N MET A 83 -1.62 -3.58 -1.96
CA MET A 83 -2.09 -3.84 -0.60
C MET A 83 -2.88 -5.15 -0.49
N ILE A 84 -3.60 -5.52 -1.56
CA ILE A 84 -4.46 -6.71 -1.60
C ILE A 84 -3.63 -7.98 -1.37
N THR A 85 -2.46 -8.09 -1.99
CA THR A 85 -1.56 -9.23 -1.81
C THR A 85 -1.05 -9.34 -0.38
N ILE A 86 -0.72 -8.20 0.26
CA ILE A 86 -0.29 -8.19 1.67
C ILE A 86 -1.41 -8.71 2.57
N VAL A 87 -2.62 -8.19 2.39
CA VAL A 87 -3.79 -8.60 3.17
C VAL A 87 -4.02 -10.11 3.04
N ILE A 88 -4.07 -10.63 1.81
CA ILE A 88 -4.25 -12.07 1.55
C ILE A 88 -3.13 -12.88 2.23
N CYS A 89 -1.87 -12.48 2.06
CA CYS A 89 -0.74 -13.20 2.65
C CYS A 89 -0.80 -13.24 4.18
N VAL A 90 -1.19 -12.13 4.81
CA VAL A 90 -1.28 -12.05 6.28
C VAL A 90 -2.45 -12.87 6.81
N PHE A 91 -3.62 -12.81 6.18
CA PHE A 91 -4.76 -13.66 6.56
C PHE A 91 -4.44 -15.15 6.39
N SER A 92 -3.81 -15.55 5.28
CA SER A 92 -3.36 -16.93 5.05
C SER A 92 -2.25 -17.35 6.01
N PHE A 93 -1.36 -16.43 6.41
CA PHE A 93 -0.33 -16.69 7.42
C PHE A 93 -0.93 -16.94 8.80
N ILE A 94 -1.88 -16.10 9.23
CA ILE A 94 -2.59 -16.32 10.51
C ILE A 94 -3.38 -17.62 10.46
N ALA A 95 -4.06 -17.92 9.35
CA ALA A 95 -4.82 -19.15 9.18
C ALA A 95 -3.95 -20.41 9.32
N SER A 96 -2.73 -20.38 8.76
CA SER A 96 -1.80 -21.52 8.81
C SER A 96 -1.06 -21.68 10.15
N HIS A 97 -0.84 -20.59 10.90
CA HIS A 97 -0.05 -20.60 12.14
C HIS A 97 -0.88 -20.46 13.43
N SER A 98 -2.22 -20.46 13.36
CA SER A 98 -3.08 -20.34 14.53
C SER A 98 -4.02 -21.54 14.69
N THR A 99 -4.30 -21.89 15.94
CA THR A 99 -5.33 -22.86 16.33
C THR A 99 -6.71 -22.19 16.28
N GLU A 100 -7.77 -22.93 15.97
CA GLU A 100 -9.14 -22.36 15.78
C GLU A 100 -9.58 -21.45 16.94
N LYS A 101 -9.27 -21.82 18.18
CA LYS A 101 -9.63 -21.07 19.38
C LYS A 101 -8.99 -19.67 19.45
N ASN A 102 -7.80 -19.50 18.89
CA ASN A 102 -7.02 -18.24 18.97
C ASN A 102 -7.00 -17.46 17.65
N ARG A 103 -7.52 -18.03 16.56
CA ARG A 103 -7.50 -17.40 15.23
C ARG A 103 -8.24 -16.07 15.22
N SER A 104 -9.45 -16.03 15.78
CA SER A 104 -10.27 -14.81 15.82
C SER A 104 -9.61 -13.68 16.62
N LEU A 105 -8.97 -14.00 17.76
CA LEU A 105 -8.26 -13.01 18.57
C LEU A 105 -7.06 -12.42 17.83
N ARG A 106 -6.27 -13.26 17.13
CA ARG A 106 -5.12 -12.80 16.35
C ARG A 106 -5.53 -11.90 15.19
N ILE A 107 -6.63 -12.24 14.50
CA ILE A 107 -7.19 -11.41 13.43
C ILE A 107 -7.68 -10.07 14.00
N ALA A 108 -8.39 -10.08 15.13
CA ALA A 108 -8.88 -8.85 15.76
C ALA A 108 -7.73 -7.92 16.19
N MET A 109 -6.65 -8.46 16.75
CA MET A 109 -5.46 -7.67 17.09
C MET A 109 -4.80 -7.07 15.84
N MET A 110 -4.67 -7.86 14.76
CA MET A 110 -4.11 -7.39 13.50
C MET A 110 -4.94 -6.25 12.88
N GLU A 111 -6.25 -6.41 12.80
CA GLU A 111 -7.17 -5.35 12.33
C GLU A 111 -7.07 -4.10 13.22
N GLY A 112 -6.98 -4.28 14.54
CA GLY A 112 -6.76 -3.16 15.46
C GLY A 112 -5.49 -2.36 15.13
N VAL A 113 -4.37 -3.05 14.89
CA VAL A 113 -3.11 -2.40 14.50
C VAL A 113 -3.22 -1.74 13.12
N TRP A 114 -3.94 -2.36 12.18
CA TRP A 114 -4.16 -1.82 10.84
C TRP A 114 -4.82 -0.44 10.88
N TRP A 115 -5.93 -0.32 11.63
CA TRP A 115 -6.64 0.94 11.77
C TRP A 115 -5.86 2.00 12.55
N LEU A 116 -5.07 1.59 13.55
CA LEU A 116 -4.22 2.50 14.32
C LEU A 116 -3.03 3.05 13.51
N GLY A 117 -2.56 2.32 12.49
CA GLY A 117 -1.45 2.77 11.65
C GLY A 117 -1.73 4.10 10.93
N SER A 118 -2.96 4.30 10.46
CA SER A 118 -3.36 5.51 9.74
C SER A 118 -3.20 6.81 10.53
N PRO A 119 -3.80 6.97 11.73
CA PRO A 119 -3.63 8.20 12.51
C PRO A 119 -2.20 8.41 12.98
N ILE A 120 -1.47 7.35 13.35
CA ILE A 120 -0.07 7.44 13.78
C ILE A 120 0.80 7.99 12.64
N GLY A 121 0.63 7.46 11.43
CA GLY A 121 1.35 7.93 10.25
C GLY A 121 1.07 9.39 9.93
N LEU A 122 -0.19 9.82 10.10
CA LEU A 122 -0.59 11.21 9.84
C LEU A 122 0.02 12.19 10.84
N ILE A 123 0.03 11.84 12.13
CA ILE A 123 0.65 12.65 13.19
C ILE A 123 2.16 12.75 12.97
N LEU A 124 2.84 11.62 12.75
CA LEU A 124 4.29 11.62 12.50
C LEU A 124 4.65 12.40 11.24
N GLY A 125 3.87 12.25 10.17
CA GLY A 125 4.05 13.01 8.93
C GLY A 125 3.86 14.51 9.13
N ALA A 126 2.90 14.92 9.97
CA ALA A 126 2.69 16.33 10.31
C ALA A 126 3.87 16.92 11.09
N GLU A 127 4.37 16.22 12.12
CA GLU A 127 5.54 16.65 12.90
C GLU A 127 6.79 16.81 12.03
N ILE A 128 7.04 15.84 11.15
CA ILE A 128 8.16 15.88 10.20
C ILE A 128 8.07 17.10 9.28
N LYS A 129 6.87 17.42 8.78
CA LYS A 129 6.63 18.61 7.95
C LYS A 129 6.84 19.92 8.72
N LEU A 130 6.38 19.98 9.97
CA LEU A 130 6.55 21.14 10.84
C LEU A 130 8.03 21.42 11.11
N HIS A 131 8.82 20.39 11.36
CA HIS A 131 10.27 20.52 11.57
C HIS A 131 11.06 20.88 10.31
N MET A 132 10.60 20.47 9.12
CA MET A 132 11.23 20.82 7.84
C MET A 132 10.83 22.20 7.29
N GLY A 133 9.99 22.96 7.99
CA GLY A 133 9.65 24.34 7.63
C GLY A 133 8.89 24.49 6.30
N THR A 134 8.27 23.42 5.80
CA THR A 134 7.53 23.43 4.52
C THR A 134 6.05 23.70 4.78
N SER A 135 5.68 24.97 4.74
CA SER A 135 4.28 25.44 4.74
C SER A 135 3.80 25.67 3.30
N TRP A 136 3.03 24.73 2.76
CA TRP A 136 2.18 24.91 1.58
C TRP A 136 0.80 24.34 1.88
#